data_AF-A0A238KIN5-F1
#
_entry.id   AF-A0A238KIN5-F1
#
_cell.length_a   1.000
_cell.length_b   1.000
_cell.length_c   1.000
_cell.angle_alpha   90.00
_cell.angle_beta   90.00
_cell.angle_gamma   90.00
#
_symmetry.space_group_name_H-M   'P 1'
#
loop_
_entity.id
_entity.type
_entity.pdbx_description
1 polymer ?
#
loop_
_entity_poly.entity_id
_entity_poly.type
_entity_poly.pdbx_seq_one_letter_code
_entity_poly.pdbx_strand_id
1 'polypeptide(L)'
;MRLAAEGFYSEDALAELAVSGAAHNAGFPLLQAVAVSRARFAQTPDHRPALFAMLHQFDAGKRFRPGPAELRHWLNVSELLHNATGGYVGGTHAPEDSILWIAEGRYVLEGKHKPRLRPLYPPGADTDLPEPVCRIIDMKDAKATIAPWFEDYPDDASAFAAYQEALRRAVAVVRVNISLAIRNAFDRVHELRRTKGGPFFPEGGSDGPPQDPFPPG
;
A
#
# COMPACT_ATOMS: atom_id res chain seq x y z
N MET A 1 -4.46 -0.34 -38.60
CA MET A 1 -3.42 0.21 -37.71
C MET A 1 -4.05 0.33 -36.33
N ARG A 2 -3.78 -0.64 -35.43
CA ARG A 2 -4.38 -0.66 -34.08
C ARG A 2 -3.79 0.48 -33.28
N LEU A 3 -4.63 1.42 -32.84
CA LEU A 3 -4.28 2.34 -31.75
C LEU A 3 -3.78 1.47 -30.59
N ALA A 4 -2.56 1.74 -30.12
CA ALA A 4 -2.10 1.17 -28.87
C ALA A 4 -3.17 1.50 -27.82
N ALA A 5 -3.73 0.49 -27.16
CA ALA A 5 -4.61 0.72 -26.03
C ALA A 5 -3.81 1.53 -25.02
N GLU A 6 -4.23 2.76 -24.77
CA GLU A 6 -3.54 3.66 -23.85
C GLU A 6 -3.52 3.01 -22.47
N GLY A 7 -2.30 2.71 -21.98
CA GLY A 7 -2.06 1.99 -20.74
C GLY A 7 -2.16 2.93 -19.53
N PHE A 8 -3.35 3.46 -19.27
CA PHE A 8 -3.59 4.23 -18.06
C PHE A 8 -3.66 3.29 -16.86
N TYR A 9 -2.82 3.55 -15.87
CA TYR A 9 -2.93 2.93 -14.55
C TYR A 9 -3.79 3.83 -13.66
N SER A 10 -4.57 3.28 -12.73
CA SER A 10 -5.17 4.06 -11.62
C SER A 10 -4.17 4.18 -10.47
N GLU A 11 -4.41 5.07 -9.51
CA GLU A 11 -3.58 5.13 -8.29
C GLU A 11 -3.59 3.78 -7.53
N ASP A 12 -4.74 3.09 -7.48
CA ASP A 12 -4.82 1.77 -6.87
C ASP A 12 -3.96 0.73 -7.61
N ALA A 13 -4.01 0.72 -8.95
CA ALA A 13 -3.18 -0.16 -9.75
C ALA A 13 -1.68 0.13 -9.55
N LEU A 14 -1.31 1.41 -9.45
CA LEU A 14 0.07 1.81 -9.15
C LEU A 14 0.50 1.36 -7.75
N ALA A 15 -0.37 1.48 -6.75
CA ALA A 15 -0.09 1.02 -5.39
C ALA A 15 0.10 -0.51 -5.34
N GLU A 16 -0.76 -1.27 -6.02
CA GLU A 16 -0.63 -2.74 -6.13
C GLU A 16 0.68 -3.13 -6.84
N LEU A 17 1.04 -2.44 -7.94
CA LEU A 17 2.29 -2.67 -8.64
C LEU A 17 3.51 -2.30 -7.79
N ALA A 18 3.43 -1.23 -6.99
CA ALA A 18 4.49 -0.81 -6.09
C ALA A 18 4.77 -1.89 -5.03
N VAL A 19 3.71 -2.45 -4.42
CA VAL A 19 3.82 -3.52 -3.43
C VAL A 19 4.35 -4.81 -4.07
N SER A 20 3.82 -5.20 -5.23
CA SER A 20 4.27 -6.37 -5.99
C SER A 20 5.75 -6.26 -6.38
N GLY A 21 6.15 -5.11 -6.90
CA GLY A 21 7.53 -4.83 -7.28
C GLY A 21 8.48 -4.81 -6.09
N ALA A 22 8.05 -4.25 -4.95
CA ALA A 22 8.85 -4.24 -3.73
C ALA A 22 9.06 -5.64 -3.14
N ALA A 23 8.01 -6.47 -3.09
CA ALA A 23 8.13 -7.87 -2.70
C ALA A 23 9.06 -8.64 -3.65
N HIS A 24 8.92 -8.43 -4.96
CA HIS A 24 9.80 -9.07 -5.93
C HIS A 24 11.27 -8.67 -5.75
N ASN A 25 11.54 -7.38 -5.59
CA ASN A 25 12.89 -6.85 -5.34
C ASN A 25 13.51 -7.37 -4.03
N ALA A 26 12.68 -7.75 -3.05
CA ALA A 26 13.12 -8.37 -1.81
C ALA A 26 13.44 -9.88 -1.97
N GLY A 27 13.41 -10.42 -3.19
CA GLY A 27 13.73 -11.81 -3.52
C GLY A 27 12.52 -12.73 -3.63
N PHE A 28 11.30 -12.19 -3.54
CA PHE A 28 10.09 -12.99 -3.66
C PHE A 28 9.74 -13.29 -5.13
N PRO A 29 9.29 -14.51 -5.49
CA PRO A 29 8.93 -14.82 -6.87
C PRO A 29 7.82 -13.87 -7.38
N LEU A 30 7.99 -13.31 -8.59
CA LEU A 30 7.12 -12.24 -9.11
C LEU A 30 5.63 -12.61 -9.08
N LEU A 31 5.26 -13.80 -9.55
CA LEU A 31 3.86 -14.25 -9.56
C LEU A 31 3.29 -14.39 -8.14
N GLN A 32 4.11 -14.81 -7.18
CA GLN A 32 3.71 -14.86 -5.77
C GLN A 32 3.56 -13.45 -5.21
N ALA A 33 4.48 -12.54 -5.54
CA ALA A 33 4.43 -11.15 -5.11
C ALA A 33 3.15 -10.45 -5.60
N VAL A 34 2.78 -10.64 -6.87
CA VAL A 34 1.54 -10.12 -7.46
C VAL A 34 0.32 -10.71 -6.75
N ALA A 35 0.29 -12.02 -6.53
CA ALA A 35 -0.83 -12.67 -5.88
C ALA A 35 -1.01 -12.20 -4.42
N VAL A 36 0.09 -12.07 -3.68
CA VAL A 36 0.09 -11.54 -2.30
C VAL A 36 -0.40 -10.10 -2.27
N SER A 37 0.07 -9.25 -3.18
CA SER A 37 -0.42 -7.87 -3.30
C SER A 37 -1.93 -7.86 -3.55
N ARG A 38 -2.43 -8.62 -4.55
CA ARG A 38 -3.87 -8.71 -4.82
C ARG A 38 -4.69 -9.14 -3.61
N ALA A 39 -4.25 -10.18 -2.92
CA ALA A 39 -4.92 -10.68 -1.72
C ALA A 39 -4.95 -9.62 -0.60
N ARG A 40 -3.89 -8.82 -0.47
CA ARG A 40 -3.82 -7.72 0.49
C ARG A 40 -4.76 -6.56 0.12
N PHE A 41 -4.86 -6.20 -1.15
CA PHE A 41 -5.75 -5.11 -1.58
C PHE A 41 -7.22 -5.53 -1.60
N ALA A 42 -7.53 -6.80 -1.87
CA ALA A 42 -8.89 -7.34 -1.75
C ALA A 42 -9.47 -7.23 -0.33
N GLN A 43 -8.61 -7.23 0.70
CA GLN A 43 -8.97 -7.01 2.10
C GLN A 43 -9.35 -5.57 2.43
N THR A 44 -9.00 -4.64 1.56
CA THR A 44 -9.27 -3.22 1.76
C THR A 44 -9.89 -2.67 0.49
N PRO A 45 -11.16 -3.01 0.19
CA PRO A 45 -11.83 -2.55 -1.02
C PRO A 45 -11.93 -1.01 -1.10
N ASP A 46 -11.95 -0.34 0.05
CA ASP A 46 -11.81 1.12 0.18
C ASP A 46 -10.34 1.53 0.36
N HIS A 47 -9.43 0.95 -0.43
CA HIS A 47 -8.02 1.31 -0.40
C HIS A 47 -7.86 2.81 -0.65
N ARG A 48 -7.01 3.44 0.18
CA ARG A 48 -6.71 4.87 0.11
C ARG A 48 -5.21 5.01 -0.06
N PRO A 49 -4.70 5.15 -1.30
CA PRO A 49 -3.27 5.19 -1.58
C PRO A 49 -2.48 6.15 -0.69
N ALA A 50 -3.01 7.34 -0.41
CA ALA A 50 -2.35 8.32 0.47
C ALA A 50 -2.31 7.84 1.93
N LEU A 51 -3.38 7.20 2.42
CA LEU A 51 -3.45 6.66 3.77
C LEU A 51 -2.50 5.46 3.92
N PHE A 52 -2.47 4.55 2.96
CA PHE A 52 -1.59 3.37 2.94
C PHE A 52 -0.12 3.75 2.79
N ALA A 53 0.17 4.81 2.05
CA ALA A 53 1.46 5.47 2.00
C ALA A 53 1.79 6.27 3.26
N MET A 54 0.93 6.27 4.29
CA MET A 54 1.09 6.99 5.55
C MET A 54 1.34 8.50 5.39
N LEU A 55 0.82 9.12 4.32
CA LEU A 55 1.05 10.54 4.04
C LEU A 55 0.51 11.46 5.13
N HIS A 56 -0.57 11.05 5.81
CA HIS A 56 -1.16 11.79 6.93
C HIS A 56 -0.24 11.96 8.15
N GLN A 57 0.89 11.24 8.21
CA GLN A 57 1.87 11.37 9.30
C GLN A 57 2.88 12.48 9.07
N PHE A 58 2.98 12.96 7.83
CA PHE A 58 3.90 14.03 7.49
C PHE A 58 3.21 15.38 7.72
N ASP A 59 3.94 16.29 8.34
CA ASP A 59 3.44 17.63 8.62
C ASP A 59 3.54 18.49 7.36
N ALA A 60 2.41 18.98 6.84
CA ALA A 60 2.37 20.00 5.80
C ALA A 60 2.29 21.44 6.38
N GLY A 61 2.54 21.57 7.68
CA GLY A 61 2.37 22.79 8.47
C GLY A 61 1.01 22.84 9.18
N LYS A 62 0.83 23.88 10.02
CA LYS A 62 -0.29 24.06 10.97
C LYS A 62 -1.73 23.99 10.41
N ARG A 63 -1.93 23.82 9.10
CA ARG A 63 -3.26 23.92 8.44
C ARG A 63 -3.69 22.72 7.61
N PHE A 64 -2.85 21.71 7.39
CA PHE A 64 -3.25 20.58 6.55
C PHE A 64 -3.46 19.31 7.36
N ARG A 65 -4.73 18.92 7.51
CA ARG A 65 -5.14 17.59 7.96
C ARG A 65 -6.06 17.05 6.87
N PRO A 66 -5.54 16.22 5.93
CA PRO A 66 -6.35 15.74 4.83
C PRO A 66 -7.54 14.95 5.38
N GLY A 67 -8.73 15.24 4.87
CA GLY A 67 -9.92 14.48 5.19
C GLY A 67 -9.91 13.10 4.52
N PRO A 68 -10.92 12.27 4.83
CA PRO A 68 -11.07 10.94 4.24
C PRO A 68 -11.08 10.91 2.71
N ALA A 69 -11.65 11.93 2.06
CA ALA A 69 -11.78 12.02 0.61
C ALA A 69 -10.44 12.39 -0.06
N GLU A 70 -9.72 13.34 0.52
CA GLU A 70 -8.39 13.76 0.05
C GLU A 70 -7.39 12.61 0.14
N LEU A 71 -7.50 11.77 1.17
CA LEU A 71 -6.66 10.59 1.34
C LEU A 71 -6.88 9.49 0.28
N ARG A 72 -7.93 9.57 -0.54
CA ARG A 72 -8.09 8.69 -1.71
C ARG A 72 -7.11 9.02 -2.84
N HIS A 73 -6.54 10.22 -2.86
CA HIS A 73 -5.69 10.71 -3.94
C HIS A 73 -4.29 11.05 -3.41
N TRP A 74 -3.35 10.14 -3.61
CA TRP A 74 -1.96 10.32 -3.23
C TRP A 74 -1.36 11.56 -3.90
N LEU A 75 -1.61 11.79 -5.19
CA LEU A 75 -1.00 12.91 -5.90
C LEU A 75 -1.40 14.26 -5.30
N ASN A 76 -2.68 14.45 -4.99
CA ASN A 76 -3.21 15.68 -4.38
C ASN A 76 -2.54 15.96 -3.02
N VAL A 77 -2.42 14.92 -2.19
CA VAL A 77 -1.81 15.04 -0.86
C VAL A 77 -0.30 15.27 -0.98
N SER A 78 0.37 14.58 -1.90
CA SER A 78 1.82 14.70 -2.12
C SER A 78 2.23 16.08 -2.59
N GLU A 79 1.45 16.73 -3.45
CA GLU A 79 1.76 18.05 -3.98
C GLU A 79 1.77 19.08 -2.86
N LEU A 80 0.80 19.00 -1.95
CA LEU A 80 0.74 19.82 -0.75
C LEU A 80 1.92 19.56 0.19
N LEU A 81 2.31 18.29 0.37
CA LEU A 81 3.45 17.92 1.20
C LEU A 81 4.80 18.37 0.63
N HIS A 82 5.00 18.23 -0.68
CA HIS A 82 6.21 18.68 -1.39
C HIS A 82 6.33 20.20 -1.44
N ASN A 83 5.20 20.92 -1.41
CA ASN A 83 5.18 22.39 -1.37
C ASN A 83 5.26 22.96 0.06
N ALA A 84 5.10 22.12 1.09
CA ALA A 84 5.21 22.52 2.49
C ALA A 84 6.68 22.55 2.97
N THR A 85 6.99 23.44 3.91
CA THR A 85 8.35 23.80 4.32
C THR A 85 9.10 22.79 5.21
N GLY A 86 8.75 21.50 5.26
CA GLY A 86 9.71 20.52 5.81
C GLY A 86 9.23 19.26 6.53
N GLY A 87 8.10 18.65 6.15
CA GLY A 87 7.73 17.34 6.73
C GLY A 87 8.14 16.15 5.86
N TYR A 88 7.80 16.20 4.58
CA TYR A 88 7.89 15.05 3.67
C TYR A 88 9.20 15.05 2.89
N VAL A 89 9.96 13.96 3.02
CA VAL A 89 11.16 13.71 2.23
C VAL A 89 10.98 12.35 1.56
N GLY A 90 10.91 12.35 0.21
CA GLY A 90 10.82 11.12 -0.57
C GLY A 90 11.93 10.13 -0.20
N GLY A 91 11.64 8.82 -0.25
CA GLY A 91 12.59 7.79 0.17
C GLY A 91 12.71 7.59 1.69
N THR A 92 12.01 8.37 2.52
CA THR A 92 12.10 8.27 3.98
C THR A 92 10.98 7.40 4.55
N HIS A 93 11.31 6.57 5.55
CA HIS A 93 10.33 5.78 6.30
C HIS A 93 9.53 6.66 7.27
N ALA A 94 8.27 6.30 7.53
CA ALA A 94 7.44 6.93 8.55
C ALA A 94 7.34 6.04 9.80
N PRO A 95 7.13 6.60 11.01
CA PRO A 95 7.09 5.84 12.26
C PRO A 95 6.08 4.69 12.30
N GLU A 96 4.95 4.79 11.59
CA GLU A 96 3.95 3.72 11.56
C GLU A 96 3.78 3.10 10.17
N ASP A 97 4.81 3.15 9.33
CA ASP A 97 4.80 2.45 8.05
C ASP A 97 4.29 1.01 8.20
N SER A 98 3.36 0.64 7.31
CA SER A 98 2.91 -0.74 7.17
C SER A 98 4.03 -1.57 6.57
N ILE A 99 4.27 -2.72 7.20
CA ILE A 99 5.31 -3.67 6.84
C ILE A 99 4.63 -5.01 6.58
N LEU A 100 4.85 -5.54 5.38
CA LEU A 100 4.48 -6.90 5.04
C LEU A 100 5.62 -7.86 5.43
N TRP A 101 5.27 -8.91 6.15
CA TRP A 101 6.16 -9.98 6.58
C TRP A 101 5.74 -11.27 5.86
N ILE A 102 6.66 -11.88 5.13
CA ILE A 102 6.40 -13.13 4.41
C ILE A 102 7.33 -14.20 5.01
N ALA A 103 6.77 -15.06 5.85
CA ALA A 103 7.47 -16.14 6.53
C ALA A 103 7.46 -17.40 5.67
N GLU A 104 8.64 -18.01 5.46
CA GLU A 104 8.84 -19.24 4.68
C GLU A 104 8.23 -19.18 3.26
N GLY A 105 8.14 -17.97 2.70
CA GLY A 105 7.47 -17.74 1.42
C GLY A 105 5.99 -18.13 1.37
N ARG A 106 5.35 -18.34 2.54
CA ARG A 106 4.04 -18.96 2.64
C ARG A 106 3.04 -18.15 3.45
N TYR A 107 3.43 -17.72 4.64
CA TYR A 107 2.54 -17.01 5.57
C TYR A 107 2.80 -15.51 5.46
N VAL A 108 1.77 -14.75 5.11
CA VAL A 108 1.86 -13.31 4.94
C VAL A 108 1.15 -12.63 6.10
N LEU A 109 1.87 -11.72 6.75
CA LEU A 109 1.38 -10.92 7.85
C LEU A 109 1.66 -9.43 7.60
N GLU A 110 0.88 -8.53 8.17
CA GLU A 110 1.10 -7.09 8.16
C GLU A 110 1.30 -6.57 9.58
N GLY A 111 2.37 -5.83 9.80
CA GLY A 111 2.62 -5.12 11.04
C GLY A 111 2.89 -3.64 10.79
N LYS A 112 3.01 -2.86 11.86
CA LYS A 112 3.42 -1.46 11.80
C LYS A 112 4.82 -1.30 12.38
N HIS A 113 5.59 -0.33 11.89
CA HIS A 113 6.92 -0.06 12.45
C HIS A 113 6.85 0.39 13.93
N LYS A 114 5.80 1.13 14.33
CA LYS A 114 5.45 1.46 15.72
C LYS A 114 3.91 1.51 15.89
N PRO A 115 3.25 0.46 16.37
CA PRO A 115 1.80 0.46 16.52
C PRO A 115 1.35 1.47 17.60
N ARG A 116 0.49 2.44 17.25
CA ARG A 116 -0.13 3.38 18.22
C ARG A 116 -1.48 2.93 18.76
N LEU A 117 -2.19 2.08 18.03
CA LEU A 117 -3.52 1.57 18.39
C LEU A 117 -3.60 0.09 18.07
N ARG A 118 -4.09 -0.71 19.02
CA ARG A 118 -4.30 -2.15 18.90
C ARG A 118 -5.68 -2.42 18.31
N PRO A 119 -5.81 -3.18 17.21
CA PRO A 119 -7.10 -3.73 16.80
C PRO A 119 -7.71 -4.63 17.89
N LEU A 120 -9.00 -4.91 17.77
CA LEU A 120 -9.66 -5.95 18.54
C LEU A 120 -9.10 -7.31 18.11
N TYR A 121 -8.06 -7.78 18.81
CA TYR A 121 -7.50 -9.10 18.61
C TYR A 121 -8.36 -10.17 19.29
N PRO A 122 -8.44 -11.39 18.73
CA PRO A 122 -9.10 -12.50 19.40
C PRO A 122 -8.41 -12.79 20.76
N PRO A 123 -9.14 -13.26 21.78
CA PRO A 123 -8.56 -13.55 23.09
C PRO A 123 -7.37 -14.52 23.00
N GLY A 124 -6.24 -14.16 23.62
CA GLY A 124 -5.01 -14.97 23.64
C GLY A 124 -4.05 -14.73 22.47
N ALA A 125 -4.42 -13.88 21.50
CA ALA A 125 -3.51 -13.41 20.47
C ALA A 125 -2.39 -12.53 21.04
N ASP A 126 -1.17 -12.70 20.51
CA ASP A 126 -0.05 -11.83 20.83
C ASP A 126 -0.21 -10.50 20.08
N THR A 127 -0.54 -9.43 20.79
CA THR A 127 -0.85 -8.12 20.20
C THR A 127 0.37 -7.35 19.73
N ASP A 128 1.57 -7.83 20.04
CA ASP A 128 2.83 -7.19 19.65
C ASP A 128 3.39 -7.78 18.35
N LEU A 129 2.72 -8.80 17.79
CA LEU A 129 3.07 -9.43 16.53
C LEU A 129 2.19 -8.98 15.35
N PRO A 130 2.71 -9.08 14.11
CA PRO A 130 1.96 -8.78 12.89
C PRO A 130 0.64 -9.56 12.74
N GLU A 131 -0.33 -8.94 12.08
CA GLU A 131 -1.67 -9.47 11.78
C GLU A 131 -1.66 -10.36 10.53
N PRO A 132 -2.38 -11.48 10.50
CA PRO A 132 -2.50 -12.31 9.31
C PRO A 132 -3.14 -11.56 8.13
N VAL A 133 -2.55 -11.71 6.94
CA VAL A 133 -3.12 -11.21 5.69
C VAL A 133 -3.64 -12.39 4.86
N CYS A 134 -2.75 -13.29 4.48
CA CYS A 134 -3.10 -14.43 3.65
C CYS A 134 -2.01 -15.50 3.69
N ARG A 135 -2.36 -16.69 3.20
CA ARG A 135 -1.42 -17.80 3.07
C ARG A 135 -1.39 -18.30 1.63
N ILE A 136 -0.20 -18.49 1.10
CA ILE A 136 0.00 -19.18 -0.17
C ILE A 136 -0.17 -20.68 0.09
N ILE A 137 -1.16 -21.29 -0.55
CA ILE A 137 -1.42 -22.74 -0.43
C ILE A 137 -0.54 -23.49 -1.43
N ASP A 138 -0.52 -23.04 -2.67
CA ASP A 138 0.10 -23.76 -3.78
C ASP A 138 0.48 -22.80 -4.91
N MET A 139 1.43 -23.24 -5.74
CA MET A 139 1.88 -22.58 -6.96
C MET A 139 1.95 -23.61 -8.08
N LYS A 140 0.96 -23.59 -8.98
CA LYS A 140 0.89 -24.50 -10.13
C LYS A 140 0.58 -23.72 -11.39
N ASP A 141 1.24 -24.07 -12.50
CA ASP A 141 0.92 -23.56 -13.84
C ASP A 141 0.76 -22.03 -13.90
N ALA A 142 1.73 -21.30 -13.31
CA ALA A 142 1.72 -19.84 -13.18
C ALA A 142 0.55 -19.23 -12.38
N LYS A 143 -0.20 -20.05 -11.65
CA LYS A 143 -1.28 -19.64 -10.74
C LYS A 143 -0.86 -19.84 -9.29
N ALA A 144 -1.05 -18.80 -8.49
CA ALA A 144 -0.98 -18.87 -7.04
C ALA A 144 -2.37 -19.16 -6.47
N THR A 145 -2.47 -20.16 -5.60
CA THR A 145 -3.65 -20.37 -4.77
C THR A 145 -3.41 -19.70 -3.43
N ILE A 146 -4.19 -18.67 -3.12
CA ILE A 146 -4.09 -17.94 -1.86
C ILE A 146 -5.35 -18.19 -1.04
N ALA A 147 -5.17 -18.50 0.24
CA ALA A 147 -6.21 -18.44 1.24
C ALA A 147 -6.14 -17.09 1.96
N PRO A 148 -7.11 -16.18 1.78
CA PRO A 148 -7.24 -15.02 2.65
C PRO A 148 -7.49 -15.44 4.10
N TRP A 149 -7.06 -14.61 5.06
CA TRP A 149 -7.28 -14.89 6.49
C TRP A 149 -8.76 -14.81 6.91
N PHE A 150 -9.53 -13.90 6.30
CA PHE A 150 -10.86 -13.47 6.77
C PHE A 150 -12.04 -14.24 6.16
N GLU A 151 -11.82 -15.07 5.13
CA GLU A 151 -12.94 -15.78 4.47
C GLU A 151 -13.41 -17.03 5.21
N ASP A 152 -12.63 -17.55 6.17
CA ASP A 152 -12.97 -18.81 6.83
C ASP A 152 -13.42 -18.66 8.30
N TYR A 153 -12.81 -17.80 9.14
CA TYR A 153 -13.19 -17.71 10.56
C TYR A 153 -12.79 -16.39 11.27
N PRO A 154 -13.72 -15.42 11.47
CA PRO A 154 -13.41 -14.17 12.17
C PRO A 154 -13.04 -14.33 13.66
N ASP A 155 -13.34 -15.49 14.27
CA ASP A 155 -13.09 -15.80 15.69
C ASP A 155 -12.04 -16.91 15.91
N ASP A 156 -11.35 -17.37 14.85
CA ASP A 156 -10.39 -18.47 14.98
C ASP A 156 -9.03 -18.00 15.49
N ALA A 157 -8.95 -17.88 16.82
CA ALA A 157 -7.71 -17.67 17.54
C ALA A 157 -6.62 -18.70 17.17
N SER A 158 -7.00 -19.91 16.71
CA SER A 158 -6.06 -20.95 16.32
C SER A 158 -5.39 -20.65 14.97
N ALA A 159 -6.14 -20.14 13.99
CA ALA A 159 -5.58 -19.66 12.75
C ALA A 159 -4.67 -18.45 12.99
N PHE A 160 -5.07 -17.51 13.84
CA PHE A 160 -4.25 -16.35 14.20
C PHE A 160 -2.92 -16.81 14.85
N ALA A 161 -3.01 -17.72 15.82
CA ALA A 161 -1.85 -18.32 16.47
C ALA A 161 -0.94 -19.08 15.49
N ALA A 162 -1.52 -19.75 14.47
CA ALA A 162 -0.74 -20.49 13.48
C ALA A 162 0.14 -19.56 12.61
N TYR A 163 -0.36 -18.38 12.24
CA TYR A 163 0.44 -17.39 11.50
C TYR A 163 1.56 -16.81 12.36
N GLN A 164 1.26 -16.48 13.62
CA GLN A 164 2.25 -15.97 14.56
C GLN A 164 3.32 -17.00 14.87
N GLU A 165 2.93 -18.26 15.04
CA GLU A 165 3.88 -19.34 15.28
C GLU A 165 4.72 -19.65 14.04
N ALA A 166 4.13 -19.58 12.85
CA ALA A 166 4.88 -19.68 11.59
C ALA A 166 5.93 -18.57 11.49
N LEU A 167 5.59 -17.33 11.87
CA LEU A 167 6.54 -16.22 11.91
C LEU A 167 7.67 -16.47 12.93
N ARG A 168 7.37 -16.94 14.14
CA ARG A 168 8.37 -17.22 15.17
C ARG A 168 9.33 -18.35 14.79
N ARG A 169 8.84 -19.38 14.10
CA ARG A 169 9.62 -20.55 13.68
C ARG A 169 10.31 -20.40 12.34
N ALA A 170 10.01 -19.33 11.59
CA ALA A 170 10.57 -19.12 10.27
C ALA A 170 12.10 -19.01 10.33
N VAL A 171 12.77 -19.84 9.54
CA VAL A 171 14.20 -19.76 9.21
C VAL A 171 14.45 -18.56 8.29
N ALA A 172 13.51 -18.25 7.40
CA ALA A 172 13.60 -17.11 6.49
C ALA A 172 12.33 -16.25 6.50
N VAL A 173 12.53 -14.93 6.57
CA VAL A 173 11.45 -13.95 6.54
C VAL A 173 11.80 -12.82 5.59
N VAL A 174 10.93 -12.58 4.61
CA VAL A 174 11.01 -11.40 3.73
C VAL A 174 10.23 -10.27 4.37
N ARG A 175 10.86 -9.11 4.51
CA ARG A 175 10.25 -7.91 5.09
C ARG A 175 10.16 -6.82 4.03
N VAL A 176 8.94 -6.34 3.76
CA VAL A 176 8.65 -5.34 2.74
C VAL A 176 7.96 -4.14 3.39
N ASN A 177 8.57 -2.95 3.33
CA ASN A 177 7.90 -1.72 3.75
C ASN A 177 6.95 -1.26 2.63
N ILE A 178 5.67 -1.59 2.75
CA ILE A 178 4.68 -1.35 1.69
C ILE A 178 4.30 0.13 1.60
N SER A 179 4.24 0.84 2.73
CA SER A 179 3.98 2.29 2.74
C SER A 179 5.07 3.06 2.01
N LEU A 180 6.34 2.73 2.29
CA LEU A 180 7.49 3.32 1.60
C LEU A 180 7.56 2.90 0.12
N ALA A 181 7.22 1.66 -0.20
CA ALA A 181 7.17 1.20 -1.59
C ALA A 181 6.17 2.03 -2.41
N ILE A 182 4.97 2.25 -1.87
CA ILE A 182 3.95 3.10 -2.50
C ILE A 182 4.49 4.53 -2.64
N ARG A 183 5.00 5.15 -1.56
CA ARG A 183 5.58 6.50 -1.63
C ARG A 183 6.65 6.63 -2.71
N ASN A 184 7.61 5.71 -2.76
CA ASN A 184 8.70 5.75 -3.74
C ASN A 184 8.21 5.58 -5.18
N ALA A 185 7.23 4.70 -5.40
CA ALA A 185 6.66 4.52 -6.74
C ALA A 185 5.92 5.78 -7.21
N PHE A 186 5.12 6.37 -6.34
CA PHE A 186 4.36 7.57 -6.65
C PHE A 186 5.25 8.82 -6.76
N ASP A 187 6.27 8.97 -5.91
CA ASP A 187 7.26 10.05 -6.01
C ASP A 187 7.96 10.01 -7.38
N ARG A 188 8.31 8.83 -7.89
CA ARG A 188 8.89 8.67 -9.24
C ARG A 188 7.92 9.08 -10.34
N VAL A 189 6.64 8.75 -10.20
CA VAL A 189 5.61 9.20 -11.15
C VAL A 189 5.43 10.72 -11.09
N HIS A 190 5.44 11.30 -9.90
CA HIS A 190 5.35 12.75 -9.71
C HIS A 190 6.56 13.50 -10.29
N GLU A 191 7.77 12.98 -10.09
CA GLU A 191 9.00 13.51 -10.70
C GLU A 191 8.93 13.41 -12.24
N LEU A 192 8.44 12.27 -12.76
CA LEU A 192 8.22 12.09 -14.19
C LEU A 192 7.20 13.11 -14.74
N ARG A 193 6.13 13.41 -14.00
CA ARG A 193 5.14 14.45 -14.34
C ARG A 193 5.79 15.83 -14.38
N ARG A 194 6.60 16.19 -13.37
CA ARG A 194 7.30 17.48 -13.31
C ARG A 194 8.31 17.65 -14.44
N THR A 195 8.99 16.58 -14.84
CA THR A 195 10.01 16.61 -15.89
C THR A 195 9.44 16.59 -17.31
N LYS A 196 8.35 15.87 -17.55
CA LYS A 196 7.76 15.71 -18.91
C LYS A 196 6.56 16.61 -19.20
N GLY A 197 5.84 17.08 -18.18
CA GLY A 197 4.57 17.81 -18.32
C GLY A 197 3.37 16.89 -18.67
N GLY A 198 2.15 17.29 -18.27
CA GLY A 198 0.88 16.63 -18.62
C GLY A 198 0.21 15.78 -17.50
N PRO A 199 -1.08 15.43 -17.64
CA PRO A 199 -1.80 14.54 -16.72
C PRO A 199 -1.47 13.05 -16.99
N PHE A 200 -1.32 12.25 -15.92
CA PHE A 200 -1.02 10.80 -16.00
C PHE A 200 -2.25 9.90 -15.83
N PHE A 201 -3.27 10.40 -15.13
CA PHE A 201 -4.50 9.71 -14.81
C PHE A 201 -5.64 10.47 -15.49
N PRO A 202 -6.72 9.81 -15.92
CA PRO A 202 -7.89 10.52 -16.42
C PRO A 202 -8.34 11.53 -15.36
N GLU A 203 -8.60 12.77 -15.77
CA GLU A 203 -9.36 13.70 -14.93
C GLU A 203 -10.65 12.97 -14.59
N GLY A 204 -10.81 12.62 -13.31
CA GLY A 204 -12.02 11.95 -12.84
C GLY A 204 -13.20 12.76 -13.35
N GLY A 205 -14.08 12.11 -14.11
CA GLY A 205 -15.15 12.77 -14.85
C GLY A 205 -15.93 13.75 -13.97
N SER A 206 -15.55 15.01 -14.06
CA SER A 206 -16.41 16.13 -13.75
C SER A 206 -16.55 16.86 -15.07
N ASP A 207 -17.74 16.78 -15.66
CA ASP A 207 -18.20 17.61 -16.77
C ASP A 207 -18.30 19.09 -16.35
N GLY A 208 -17.21 19.63 -15.83
CA GLY A 208 -17.07 21.02 -15.42
C GLY A 208 -16.01 21.68 -16.29
N PRO A 209 -16.27 22.87 -16.87
CA PRO A 209 -15.24 23.60 -17.58
C PRO A 209 -14.07 23.92 -16.63
N PRO A 210 -12.83 23.97 -17.14
CA PRO A 210 -11.66 24.28 -16.34
C PRO A 210 -11.87 25.62 -15.62
N GLN A 211 -11.83 25.60 -14.29
CA GLN A 211 -11.80 26.84 -13.51
C GLN A 211 -10.39 27.42 -13.61
N ASP A 212 -10.29 28.58 -14.24
CA ASP A 212 -9.08 29.39 -14.25
C ASP A 212 -8.63 29.67 -12.79
N PRO A 213 -7.38 29.35 -12.41
CA PRO A 213 -6.96 29.47 -11.02
C PRO A 213 -6.70 30.91 -10.54
N PHE A 214 -6.78 31.94 -11.39
CA PHE A 214 -6.52 33.33 -10.97
C PHE A 214 -7.30 34.37 -11.78
N PRO A 215 -8.13 35.22 -11.16
CA PRO A 215 -8.54 36.47 -11.79
C PRO A 215 -7.35 37.45 -11.83
N PRO A 216 -7.18 38.24 -12.90
CA PRO A 216 -6.17 39.30 -12.93
C PRO A 216 -6.52 40.36 -11.88
N GLY A 217 -5.56 40.63 -10.99
CA GLY A 217 -5.48 41.85 -10.19
C GLY A 217 -4.59 42.89 -10.86
#